data_AF-A0A818IPW0-F1
#
_entry.id   AF-A0A818IPW0-F1
#
_cell.length_a   1.000
_cell.length_b   1.000
_cell.length_c   1.000
_cell.angle_alpha   90.00
_cell.angle_beta   90.00
_cell.angle_gamma   90.00
#
_symmetry.space_group_name_H-M   'P 1'
#
loop_
_entity.id
_entity.type
_entity.pdbx_description
1 polymer ?
#
loop_
_entity_poly.entity_id
_entity_poly.type
_entity_poly.pdbx_seq_one_letter_code
_entity_poly.pdbx_strand_id
1 'polypeptide(L)'
;MTNHEELVGGCCVCSDDQGFSNNALVYCDGKGCTVACHTACYGIVSIPDGDWYCRRCEVGAIHAPCHLCPLIEGAMKQTSDGNWAHVICALYIPEVSFGNDETMEPIILSKIPSIRYGQTCSICIKNGRSESYAIKGACCECRVKNCSQLFHVTCAQQAGLLFEDVRKNNCQYPIYCEYHQPKFSKFIRQVPAFQYQLSERNHNSREIENLSELSDFVNTTISQTSDSLLLDRQEKMNNESSQNS
;
A
#
# COMPACT_ATOMS: atom_id res chain seq x y z
N MET A 1 22.45 -23.41 -10.43
CA MET A 1 22.07 -23.74 -9.04
C MET A 1 21.99 -22.42 -8.30
N THR A 2 20.88 -21.72 -8.46
CA THR A 2 20.59 -20.49 -7.73
C THR A 2 20.27 -20.88 -6.29
N ASN A 3 21.03 -20.31 -5.35
CA ASN A 3 20.82 -20.51 -3.92
C ASN A 3 19.38 -20.08 -3.57
N HIS A 4 18.56 -21.02 -3.12
CA HIS A 4 17.32 -20.76 -2.41
C HIS A 4 17.66 -20.27 -1.00
N GLU A 5 18.29 -19.11 -0.89
CA GLU A 5 18.35 -18.37 0.37
C GLU A 5 16.90 -18.12 0.81
N GLU A 6 16.58 -18.69 1.96
CA GLU A 6 15.33 -18.64 2.72
C GLU A 6 14.28 -17.66 2.16
N LEU A 7 13.37 -18.17 1.31
CA LEU A 7 12.18 -17.43 0.88
C LEU A 7 11.19 -17.35 2.05
N VAL A 8 11.52 -16.56 3.07
CA VAL A 8 10.67 -16.28 4.22
C VAL A 8 9.55 -15.34 3.77
N GLY A 9 8.43 -15.91 3.34
CA GLY A 9 7.23 -15.14 3.02
C GLY A 9 6.09 -16.05 2.59
N GLY A 10 4.97 -15.96 3.31
CA GLY A 10 3.71 -16.57 2.89
C GLY A 10 3.08 -15.86 1.69
N CYS A 11 1.86 -16.24 1.34
CA CYS A 11 1.12 -15.60 0.27
C CYS A 11 0.84 -14.13 0.59
N CYS A 12 1.32 -13.21 -0.26
CA CYS A 12 1.09 -11.77 -0.11
C CYS A 12 -0.36 -11.31 -0.30
N VAL A 13 -1.28 -12.24 -0.63
CA VAL A 13 -2.71 -11.99 -0.74
C VAL A 13 -3.43 -12.41 0.55
N CYS A 14 -3.35 -13.69 0.94
CA CYS A 14 -4.11 -14.21 2.10
C CYS A 14 -3.32 -14.26 3.42
N SER A 15 -2.04 -13.89 3.40
CA SER A 15 -1.12 -13.92 4.55
C SER A 15 -0.87 -15.31 5.15
N ASP A 16 -1.25 -16.39 4.47
CA ASP A 16 -0.99 -17.78 4.88
C ASP A 16 0.32 -18.28 4.27
N ASP A 17 1.13 -19.01 5.04
CA ASP A 17 2.43 -19.54 4.65
C ASP A 17 2.37 -21.01 4.15
N GLN A 18 1.21 -21.67 4.28
CA GLN A 18 1.07 -23.08 3.90
C GLN A 18 0.63 -23.23 2.44
N GLY A 19 1.42 -23.94 1.62
CA GLY A 19 1.01 -24.39 0.29
C GLY A 19 0.43 -25.82 0.31
N PHE A 20 -0.57 -26.08 -0.54
CA PHE A 20 -1.17 -27.42 -0.71
C PHE A 20 -1.04 -27.92 -2.15
N SER A 21 -1.19 -29.22 -2.39
CA SER A 21 -1.04 -29.80 -3.74
C SER A 21 -2.05 -29.25 -4.77
N ASN A 22 -3.25 -28.88 -4.33
CA ASN A 22 -4.29 -28.25 -5.16
C ASN A 22 -4.39 -26.73 -5.00
N ASN A 23 -3.51 -26.12 -4.19
CA ASN A 23 -3.44 -24.70 -3.95
C ASN A 23 -2.00 -24.32 -3.56
N ALA A 24 -1.07 -24.51 -4.49
CA ALA A 24 0.36 -24.40 -4.21
C ALA A 24 0.75 -22.93 -3.97
N LEU A 25 1.69 -22.71 -3.05
CA LEU A 25 2.33 -21.41 -2.87
C LEU A 25 3.45 -21.28 -3.93
N VAL A 26 3.31 -20.31 -4.84
CA VAL A 26 4.21 -20.11 -5.98
C VAL A 26 4.98 -18.81 -5.81
N TYR A 27 6.27 -18.83 -6.14
CA TYR A 27 7.17 -17.68 -6.10
C TYR A 27 7.48 -17.21 -7.51
N CYS A 28 7.48 -15.90 -7.72
CA CYS A 28 7.85 -15.30 -9.00
C CYS A 28 9.38 -15.34 -9.20
N ASP A 29 9.83 -15.88 -10.32
CA ASP A 29 11.25 -15.94 -10.72
C ASP A 29 11.77 -14.62 -11.33
N GLY A 30 10.91 -13.60 -11.40
CA GLY A 30 11.28 -12.27 -11.88
C GLY A 30 12.36 -11.61 -11.00
N LYS A 31 13.45 -11.14 -11.61
CA LYS A 31 14.55 -10.48 -10.89
C LYS A 31 14.05 -9.29 -10.05
N GLY A 32 14.30 -9.34 -8.74
CA GLY A 32 13.89 -8.30 -7.80
C GLY A 32 12.38 -8.30 -7.49
N CYS A 33 11.66 -9.35 -7.88
CA CYS A 33 10.26 -9.55 -7.53
C CYS A 33 10.15 -10.36 -6.23
N THR A 34 9.29 -9.91 -5.32
CA THR A 34 9.03 -10.57 -4.04
C THR A 34 7.63 -11.20 -4.00
N VAL A 35 7.00 -11.41 -5.16
CA VAL A 35 5.67 -11.98 -5.25
C VAL A 35 5.73 -13.48 -4.92
N ALA A 36 5.14 -13.83 -3.79
CA ALA A 36 4.74 -15.18 -3.43
C ALA A 36 3.21 -15.22 -3.26
N CYS A 37 2.52 -16.12 -3.93
CA CYS A 37 1.07 -16.24 -3.82
C CYS A 37 0.59 -17.66 -4.09
N HIS A 38 -0.54 -18.02 -3.48
CA HIS A 38 -1.21 -19.26 -3.84
C HIS A 38 -1.78 -19.19 -5.25
N THR A 39 -1.85 -20.35 -5.93
CA THR A 39 -2.49 -20.47 -7.24
C THR A 39 -3.91 -19.91 -7.24
N ALA A 40 -4.74 -20.28 -6.24
CA ALA A 40 -6.10 -19.77 -6.13
C ALA A 40 -6.16 -18.29 -5.71
N CYS A 41 -5.17 -17.78 -4.98
CA CYS A 41 -5.13 -16.37 -4.56
C CYS A 41 -4.75 -15.41 -5.70
N TYR A 42 -4.22 -15.93 -6.81
CA TYR A 42 -3.78 -15.11 -7.95
C TYR A 42 -4.43 -15.53 -9.28
N GLY A 43 -5.26 -16.58 -9.28
CA GLY A 43 -5.92 -17.11 -10.47
C GLY A 43 -4.95 -17.80 -11.44
N ILE A 44 -3.98 -18.56 -10.91
CA ILE A 44 -3.04 -19.35 -11.72
C ILE A 44 -3.73 -20.66 -12.13
N VAL A 45 -4.07 -20.77 -13.41
CA VAL A 45 -4.74 -21.96 -13.98
C VAL A 45 -3.80 -23.16 -14.06
N SER A 46 -2.51 -22.91 -14.35
CA SER A 46 -1.50 -23.95 -14.46
C SER A 46 -0.12 -23.39 -14.15
N ILE A 47 0.67 -24.14 -13.38
CA ILE A 47 2.07 -23.83 -13.11
C ILE A 47 2.91 -24.48 -14.22
N PRO A 48 3.81 -23.74 -14.91
CA PRO A 48 4.69 -24.32 -15.92
C PRO A 48 5.74 -25.26 -15.29
N ASP A 49 6.32 -26.15 -16.09
CA ASP A 49 7.42 -27.04 -15.64
C ASP A 49 8.74 -26.28 -15.35
N GLY A 50 8.80 -24.97 -15.63
CA GLY A 50 9.95 -24.10 -15.43
C GLY A 50 9.58 -22.81 -14.69
N ASP A 51 10.30 -21.72 -14.99
CA ASP A 51 10.11 -20.44 -14.32
C ASP A 51 8.66 -19.94 -14.43
N TRP A 52 8.14 -19.42 -13.32
CA TRP A 52 6.87 -18.73 -13.26
C TRP A 52 7.07 -17.24 -13.01
N TYR A 53 6.35 -16.42 -13.78
CA TYR A 53 6.40 -14.97 -13.66
C TYR A 53 5.01 -14.43 -13.31
N CYS A 54 4.94 -13.56 -12.30
CA CYS A 54 3.71 -12.80 -12.07
C CYS A 54 3.43 -11.86 -13.26
N ARG A 55 2.17 -11.44 -13.44
CA ARG A 55 1.75 -10.61 -14.59
C ARG A 55 2.62 -9.37 -14.80
N ARG A 56 3.08 -8.73 -13.72
CA ARG A 56 3.98 -7.56 -13.83
C ARG A 56 5.34 -7.92 -14.43
N CYS A 57 5.91 -9.05 -14.02
CA CYS A 57 7.21 -9.49 -14.53
C CYS A 57 7.12 -9.97 -15.98
N GLU A 58 6.03 -10.64 -16.37
CA GLU A 58 5.79 -11.09 -17.75
C GLU A 58 5.89 -9.94 -18.77
N VAL A 59 5.42 -8.75 -18.40
CA VAL A 59 5.42 -7.56 -19.28
C VAL A 59 6.47 -6.51 -18.90
N GLY A 60 7.42 -6.85 -18.01
CA GLY A 60 8.49 -5.92 -17.58
C GLY A 60 8.01 -4.72 -16.76
N ALA A 61 6.80 -4.74 -16.22
CA ALA A 61 6.16 -3.66 -15.47
C ALA A 61 6.33 -3.82 -13.94
N ILE A 62 7.48 -4.31 -13.47
CA ILE A 62 7.73 -4.62 -12.05
C ILE A 62 7.55 -3.41 -11.11
N HIS A 63 7.68 -2.18 -11.62
CA HIS A 63 7.50 -0.93 -10.87
C HIS A 63 6.16 -0.23 -11.10
N ALA A 64 5.24 -0.85 -11.85
CA ALA A 64 3.92 -0.28 -12.01
C ALA A 64 3.24 -0.17 -10.63
N PRO A 65 2.78 1.04 -10.24
CA PRO A 65 2.16 1.26 -8.94
C PRO A 65 0.74 0.70 -8.93
N CYS A 66 0.25 0.38 -7.74
CA CYS A 66 -1.18 0.13 -7.54
C CYS A 66 -1.97 1.44 -7.75
N HIS A 67 -3.09 1.35 -8.46
CA HIS A 67 -4.03 2.46 -8.62
C HIS A 67 -4.86 2.71 -7.34
N LEU A 68 -4.97 1.72 -6.46
CA LEU A 68 -5.87 1.73 -5.30
C LEU A 68 -5.17 2.01 -3.96
N CYS A 69 -3.83 1.98 -3.91
CA CYS A 69 -3.08 2.24 -2.68
C CYS A 69 -1.65 2.70 -3.01
N PRO A 70 -0.88 3.21 -2.03
CA PRO A 70 0.48 3.70 -2.27
C PRO A 70 1.55 2.60 -2.34
N LEU A 71 1.26 1.36 -1.96
CA LEU A 71 2.22 0.24 -1.95
C LEU A 71 2.57 -0.22 -3.39
N ILE A 72 3.83 -0.58 -3.63
CA ILE A 72 4.32 -1.07 -4.93
C ILE A 72 4.49 -2.60 -4.93
N GLU A 73 4.90 -3.17 -3.82
CA GLU A 73 5.20 -4.59 -3.64
C GLU A 73 3.93 -5.45 -3.60
N GLY A 74 4.02 -6.75 -3.90
CA GLY A 74 2.89 -7.68 -3.81
C GLY A 74 2.23 -8.05 -5.14
N ALA A 75 1.25 -8.96 -5.08
CA ALA A 75 0.60 -9.51 -6.27
C ALA A 75 -0.39 -8.51 -6.90
N MET A 76 -0.20 -8.22 -8.20
CA MET A 76 -1.05 -7.30 -8.96
C MET A 76 -1.52 -7.92 -10.28
N LYS A 77 -2.66 -7.44 -10.77
CA LYS A 77 -3.17 -7.71 -12.12
C LYS A 77 -3.44 -6.38 -12.84
N GLN A 78 -3.46 -6.42 -14.17
CA GLN A 78 -3.88 -5.28 -14.96
C GLN A 78 -5.37 -5.02 -14.74
N THR A 79 -5.72 -3.74 -14.73
CA THR A 79 -7.10 -3.29 -14.66
C THR A 79 -7.68 -3.16 -16.08
N SER A 80 -9.01 -3.12 -16.21
CA SER A 80 -9.69 -3.01 -17.50
C SER A 80 -9.39 -1.71 -18.27
N ASP A 81 -8.87 -0.69 -17.59
CA ASP A 81 -8.45 0.60 -18.13
C ASP A 81 -6.93 0.74 -18.31
N GLY A 82 -6.18 -0.37 -18.18
CA GLY A 82 -4.74 -0.41 -18.45
C GLY A 82 -3.82 0.00 -17.29
N ASN A 83 -4.38 0.33 -16.13
CA ASN A 83 -3.64 0.50 -14.88
C ASN A 83 -3.27 -0.86 -14.24
N TRP A 84 -2.71 -0.81 -13.03
CA TRP A 84 -2.44 -1.99 -12.20
C TRP A 84 -3.10 -1.84 -10.85
N ALA A 85 -3.60 -2.94 -10.29
CA ALA A 85 -4.11 -2.96 -8.94
C ALA A 85 -3.70 -4.25 -8.23
N HIS A 86 -3.50 -4.17 -6.92
CA HIS A 86 -3.28 -5.36 -6.10
C HIS A 86 -4.52 -6.24 -6.12
N VAL A 87 -4.28 -7.55 -6.15
CA VAL A 87 -5.36 -8.53 -5.98
C VAL A 87 -6.01 -8.37 -4.60
N ILE A 88 -5.23 -8.11 -3.55
CA ILE A 88 -5.78 -7.89 -2.20
C ILE A 88 -6.65 -6.63 -2.12
N CYS A 89 -6.25 -5.53 -2.77
CA CYS A 89 -7.09 -4.33 -2.85
C CYS A 89 -8.41 -4.61 -3.56
N ALA A 90 -8.37 -5.39 -4.65
CA ALA A 90 -9.56 -5.77 -5.41
C ALA A 90 -10.52 -6.66 -4.60
N LEU A 91 -10.00 -7.54 -3.74
CA LEU A 91 -10.82 -8.40 -2.88
C LEU A 91 -11.57 -7.61 -1.79
N TYR A 92 -10.93 -6.59 -1.22
CA TYR A 92 -11.45 -5.87 -0.04
C TYR A 92 -12.20 -4.56 -0.35
N ILE A 93 -12.03 -3.97 -1.54
CA ILE A 93 -12.85 -2.84 -1.98
C ILE A 93 -14.15 -3.40 -2.58
N PRO A 94 -15.33 -3.21 -1.94
CA PRO A 94 -16.55 -3.95 -2.29
C PRO A 94 -17.06 -3.75 -3.72
N GLU A 95 -16.75 -2.61 -4.34
CA GLU A 95 -17.19 -2.27 -5.70
C GLU A 95 -16.24 -2.78 -6.78
N VAL A 96 -15.07 -3.29 -6.41
CA VAL A 96 -14.15 -3.91 -7.37
C VAL A 96 -14.64 -5.31 -7.71
N SER A 97 -14.45 -5.70 -8.96
CA SER A 97 -14.74 -7.05 -9.44
C SER A 97 -13.63 -7.52 -10.36
N PHE A 98 -13.59 -8.82 -10.64
CA PHE A 98 -12.74 -9.38 -11.67
C PHE A 98 -13.57 -9.62 -12.93
N GLY A 99 -12.97 -9.47 -14.11
CA GLY A 99 -13.62 -9.83 -15.37
C GLY A 99 -13.86 -11.33 -15.49
N ASN A 100 -12.99 -12.12 -14.87
CA ASN A 100 -13.13 -13.55 -14.69
C ASN A 100 -12.64 -13.93 -13.28
N ASP A 101 -13.48 -14.61 -12.49
CA ASP A 101 -13.19 -14.96 -11.10
C ASP A 101 -12.19 -16.13 -10.96
N GLU A 102 -12.08 -17.01 -11.96
CA GLU A 102 -11.11 -18.12 -11.98
C GLU A 102 -9.69 -17.62 -12.24
N THR A 103 -9.54 -16.73 -13.23
CA THR A 103 -8.22 -16.14 -13.56
C THR A 103 -7.93 -14.87 -12.76
N MET A 104 -8.92 -14.33 -12.05
CA MET A 104 -8.84 -13.08 -11.29
C MET A 104 -8.33 -11.89 -12.13
N GLU A 105 -8.71 -11.80 -13.40
CA GLU A 105 -8.28 -10.72 -14.30
C GLU A 105 -9.26 -10.46 -15.46
N PRO A 106 -9.29 -9.25 -16.04
CA PRO A 106 -8.68 -8.02 -15.50
C PRO A 106 -9.42 -7.53 -14.23
N ILE A 107 -8.79 -6.64 -13.46
CA ILE A 107 -9.45 -5.97 -12.34
C ILE A 107 -10.35 -4.85 -12.87
N ILE A 108 -11.63 -4.82 -12.49
CA ILE A 108 -12.62 -3.84 -12.96
C ILE A 108 -12.86 -2.79 -11.87
N LEU A 109 -12.49 -1.54 -12.17
CA LEU A 109 -12.56 -0.41 -11.23
C LEU A 109 -13.75 0.54 -11.47
N SER A 110 -14.51 0.35 -12.54
CA SER A 110 -15.52 1.31 -13.03
C SER A 110 -16.69 1.59 -12.07
N LYS A 111 -16.90 0.72 -11.08
CA LYS A 111 -17.96 0.85 -10.07
C LYS A 111 -17.51 1.52 -8.77
N ILE A 112 -16.21 1.81 -8.61
CA ILE A 112 -15.71 2.49 -7.41
C ILE A 112 -16.23 3.93 -7.39
N PRO A 113 -16.99 4.35 -6.37
CA PRO A 113 -17.46 5.72 -6.27
C PRO A 113 -16.29 6.67 -5.95
N SER A 114 -16.32 7.88 -6.52
CA SER A 114 -15.26 8.88 -6.37
C SER A 114 -14.94 9.23 -4.91
N ILE A 115 -15.92 9.12 -4.01
CA ILE A 115 -15.77 9.36 -2.58
C ILE A 115 -14.76 8.44 -1.88
N ARG A 116 -14.44 7.27 -2.46
CA ARG A 116 -13.39 6.40 -1.90
C ARG A 116 -12.00 6.95 -2.14
N TYR A 117 -11.82 7.73 -3.21
CA TYR A 117 -10.52 8.25 -3.60
C TYR A 117 -10.16 9.53 -2.84
N GLY A 118 -8.86 9.76 -2.65
CA GLY A 118 -8.37 10.98 -1.99
C GLY A 118 -8.68 11.06 -0.50
N GLN A 119 -9.18 9.97 0.10
CA GLN A 119 -9.48 9.91 1.52
C GLN A 119 -8.23 9.61 2.33
N THR A 120 -8.11 10.23 3.50
CA THR A 120 -6.94 10.06 4.37
C THR A 120 -6.96 8.72 5.09
N CYS A 121 -5.99 7.85 4.79
CA CYS A 121 -5.76 6.61 5.51
C CYS A 121 -5.24 6.89 6.92
N SER A 122 -6.01 6.51 7.94
CA SER A 122 -5.68 6.71 9.36
C SER A 122 -4.40 5.98 9.80
N ILE A 123 -4.12 4.81 9.22
CA ILE A 123 -2.88 4.05 9.51
C ILE A 123 -1.66 4.76 8.93
N CYS A 124 -1.76 5.35 7.73
CA CYS A 124 -0.68 6.14 7.15
C CYS A 124 -0.31 7.33 8.06
N ILE A 125 -1.32 8.07 8.54
CA ILE A 125 -1.11 9.18 9.48
C ILE A 125 -0.51 8.70 10.81
N LYS A 126 -1.05 7.62 11.38
CA LYS A 126 -0.52 7.01 12.62
C LYS A 126 0.96 6.60 12.48
N ASN A 127 1.36 6.16 11.29
CA ASN A 127 2.73 5.75 11.00
C ASN A 127 3.63 6.91 10.51
N GLY A 128 3.18 8.16 10.63
CA GLY A 128 3.97 9.34 10.25
C GLY A 128 4.23 9.48 8.74
N ARG A 129 3.37 8.91 7.89
CA ARG A 129 3.48 9.09 6.42
C ARG A 129 2.97 10.48 6.03
N SER A 130 3.54 11.01 4.95
CA SER A 130 3.11 12.28 4.37
C SER A 130 1.63 12.26 3.97
N GLU A 131 1.02 13.44 3.92
CA GLU A 131 -0.37 13.60 3.51
C GLU A 131 -0.61 13.07 2.09
N SER A 132 0.31 13.34 1.16
CA SER A 132 0.24 12.86 -0.22
C SER A 132 0.26 11.34 -0.32
N TYR A 133 1.00 10.66 0.56
CA TYR A 133 0.99 9.20 0.68
C TYR A 133 -0.34 8.71 1.28
N ALA A 134 -0.84 9.39 2.31
CA ALA A 134 -2.04 9.00 3.04
C ALA A 134 -3.33 9.11 2.22
N ILE A 135 -3.41 10.03 1.24
CA ILE A 135 -4.60 10.23 0.38
C ILE A 135 -4.55 9.46 -0.94
N LYS A 136 -3.46 8.76 -1.25
CA LYS A 136 -3.26 8.11 -2.56
C LYS A 136 -4.19 6.90 -2.76
N GLY A 137 -4.86 6.81 -3.90
CA GLY A 137 -5.73 5.67 -4.21
C GLY A 137 -7.06 5.72 -3.47
N ALA A 138 -7.60 4.55 -3.11
CA ALA A 138 -8.94 4.39 -2.55
C ALA A 138 -8.89 3.82 -1.12
N CYS A 139 -9.65 4.42 -0.21
CA CYS A 139 -9.80 3.91 1.15
C CYS A 139 -11.09 3.08 1.34
N CYS A 140 -11.00 2.13 2.27
CA CYS A 140 -12.11 1.38 2.83
C CYS A 140 -12.41 1.86 4.24
N GLU A 141 -13.67 1.76 4.63
CA GLU A 141 -14.14 2.09 5.97
C GLU A 141 -14.17 0.85 6.87
N CYS A 142 -14.05 1.09 8.18
CA CYS A 142 -14.36 0.06 9.18
C CYS A 142 -15.79 -0.44 8.99
N ARG A 143 -15.98 -1.76 9.05
CA ARG A 143 -17.28 -2.41 8.83
C ARG A 143 -18.38 -2.02 9.84
N VAL A 144 -17.99 -1.50 11.00
CA VAL A 144 -18.96 -1.03 12.02
C VAL A 144 -19.59 0.28 11.57
N LYS A 145 -20.93 0.29 11.49
CA LYS A 145 -21.71 1.49 11.13
C LYS A 145 -21.33 2.68 12.01
N ASN A 146 -21.27 3.87 11.40
CA ASN A 146 -20.90 5.14 12.04
C ASN A 146 -19.44 5.23 12.53
N CYS A 147 -18.58 4.24 12.21
CA CYS A 147 -17.15 4.39 12.40
C CYS A 147 -16.55 5.15 11.21
N SER A 148 -15.81 6.23 11.48
CA SER A 148 -15.18 7.07 10.46
C SER A 148 -13.74 6.67 10.11
N GLN A 149 -13.27 5.53 10.62
CA GLN A 149 -11.90 5.08 10.37
C GLN A 149 -11.77 4.57 8.94
N LEU A 150 -10.83 5.17 8.19
CA LEU A 150 -10.53 4.87 6.81
C LEU A 150 -9.12 4.31 6.66
N PHE A 151 -8.96 3.35 5.75
CA PHE A 151 -7.71 2.62 5.55
C PHE A 151 -7.48 2.29 4.07
N HIS A 152 -6.24 2.34 3.62
CA HIS A 152 -5.83 1.52 2.49
C HIS A 152 -5.92 0.04 2.87
N VAL A 153 -6.33 -0.81 1.93
CA VAL A 153 -6.42 -2.26 2.16
C VAL A 153 -5.06 -2.84 2.57
N THR A 154 -3.98 -2.46 1.89
CA THR A 154 -2.62 -2.92 2.18
C THR A 154 -2.11 -2.43 3.54
N CYS A 155 -2.46 -1.20 3.96
CA CYS A 155 -2.14 -0.74 5.31
C CYS A 155 -2.90 -1.54 6.38
N ALA A 156 -4.19 -1.83 6.15
CA ALA A 156 -4.96 -2.70 7.03
C ALA A 156 -4.40 -4.13 7.07
N GLN A 157 -3.91 -4.66 5.94
CA GLN A 157 -3.23 -5.96 5.90
C GLN A 157 -1.96 -5.96 6.75
N GLN A 158 -1.10 -4.96 6.63
CA GLN A 158 0.12 -4.86 7.43
C GLN A 158 -0.16 -4.71 8.93
N ALA A 159 -1.32 -4.13 9.29
CA ALA A 159 -1.79 -3.99 10.67
C ALA A 159 -2.59 -5.21 11.18
N GLY A 160 -2.82 -6.24 10.35
CA GLY A 160 -3.63 -7.41 10.73
C GLY A 160 -5.11 -7.07 10.96
N LEU A 161 -5.65 -6.10 10.23
CA LEU A 161 -7.03 -5.59 10.38
C LEU A 161 -7.98 -6.09 9.29
N LEU A 162 -7.51 -6.98 8.43
CA LEU A 162 -8.32 -7.65 7.42
C LEU A 162 -8.99 -8.89 8.03
N PHE A 163 -10.22 -9.16 7.61
CA PHE A 163 -10.98 -10.31 8.05
C PHE A 163 -11.70 -10.96 6.86
N GLU A 164 -12.13 -12.20 7.05
CA GLU A 164 -12.92 -12.97 6.11
C GLU A 164 -14.18 -13.49 6.81
N ASP A 165 -15.33 -13.30 6.19
CA ASP A 165 -16.62 -13.76 6.70
C ASP A 165 -17.10 -14.98 5.90
N VAL A 166 -17.02 -16.15 6.52
CA VAL A 166 -17.34 -17.46 5.91
C VAL A 166 -18.79 -17.89 6.11
N ARG A 167 -19.70 -16.99 6.54
CA ARG A 167 -21.12 -17.33 6.81
C ARG A 167 -21.94 -17.70 5.57
N LYS A 168 -21.46 -17.40 4.36
CA LYS A 168 -22.23 -17.55 3.11
C LYS A 168 -21.39 -18.23 2.04
N ASN A 169 -22.05 -18.79 1.03
CA ASN A 169 -21.45 -19.22 -0.25
C ASN A 169 -20.74 -18.06 -1.01
N ASN A 170 -20.78 -16.84 -0.47
CA ASN A 170 -20.05 -15.68 -0.96
C ASN A 170 -19.25 -15.11 0.23
N CYS A 171 -17.95 -15.38 0.26
CA CYS A 171 -17.04 -14.89 1.29
C CYS A 171 -17.05 -13.36 1.26
N GLN A 172 -17.28 -12.70 2.40
CA GLN A 172 -17.11 -11.25 2.48
C GLN A 172 -15.73 -10.94 3.06
N TYR A 173 -15.17 -9.81 2.65
CA TYR A 173 -13.84 -9.36 3.05
C TYR A 173 -13.94 -8.07 3.87
N PRO A 174 -14.45 -8.12 5.13
CA PRO A 174 -14.58 -6.91 5.95
C PRO A 174 -13.23 -6.45 6.53
N ILE A 175 -13.13 -5.14 6.77
CA ILE A 175 -12.03 -4.52 7.52
C ILE A 175 -12.58 -3.97 8.82
N TYR A 176 -11.90 -4.21 9.94
CA TYR A 176 -12.27 -3.66 11.24
C TYR A 176 -11.11 -2.83 11.80
N CYS A 177 -11.41 -1.66 12.37
CA CYS A 177 -10.39 -0.87 13.06
C CYS A 177 -9.95 -1.55 14.37
N GLU A 178 -8.82 -1.12 14.93
CA GLU A 178 -8.26 -1.62 16.20
C GLU A 178 -9.28 -1.62 17.36
N TYR A 179 -10.23 -0.68 17.35
CA TYR A 179 -11.26 -0.55 18.39
C TYR A 179 -12.50 -1.43 18.18
N HIS A 180 -12.72 -1.91 16.96
CA HIS A 180 -13.96 -2.59 16.55
C HIS A 180 -13.73 -4.03 16.08
N GLN A 181 -12.57 -4.60 16.38
CA GLN A 181 -12.29 -5.99 16.03
C GLN A 181 -13.31 -6.94 16.70
N PRO A 182 -13.86 -7.91 15.95
CA PRO A 182 -14.80 -8.89 16.49
C PRO A 182 -14.08 -9.79 17.49
N LYS A 183 -14.55 -9.84 18.74
CA LYS A 183 -13.83 -10.56 19.82
C LYS A 183 -13.99 -12.07 19.75
N PHE A 184 -15.12 -12.59 19.25
CA PHE A 184 -15.36 -14.02 19.07
C PHE A 184 -16.42 -14.25 17.99
N SER A 185 -16.03 -14.85 16.86
CA SER A 185 -16.96 -15.33 15.84
C SER A 185 -16.35 -16.52 15.12
N LYS A 186 -17.03 -17.67 15.17
CA LYS A 186 -16.62 -18.87 14.42
C LYS A 186 -16.66 -18.69 12.90
N PHE A 187 -17.22 -17.59 12.43
CA PHE A 187 -17.39 -17.33 11.01
C PHE A 187 -16.66 -16.09 10.52
N ILE A 188 -16.02 -15.32 11.40
CA ILE A 188 -15.19 -14.19 11.00
C ILE A 188 -13.76 -14.54 11.37
N ARG A 189 -12.94 -14.82 10.36
CA ARG A 189 -11.53 -15.16 10.51
C ARG A 189 -10.70 -13.90 10.35
N GLN A 190 -9.77 -13.65 11.26
CA GLN A 190 -8.79 -12.58 11.09
C GLN A 190 -7.70 -13.06 10.13
N VAL A 191 -7.37 -12.24 9.14
CA VAL A 191 -6.23 -12.45 8.26
C VAL A 191 -4.99 -11.95 9.00
N PRO A 192 -3.94 -12.77 9.14
CA PRO A 192 -2.69 -12.36 9.79
C PRO A 192 -2.08 -11.12 9.14
N ALA A 193 -1.32 -10.36 9.94
CA ALA A 193 -0.55 -9.25 9.43
C ALA A 193 0.48 -9.74 8.39
N PHE A 194 0.61 -9.05 7.26
CA PHE A 194 1.60 -9.38 6.24
C PHE A 194 2.70 -8.34 6.18
N GLN A 195 3.96 -8.78 6.19
CA GLN A 195 5.12 -7.90 6.05
C GLN A 195 5.66 -8.00 4.62
N TYR A 196 5.55 -6.90 3.87
CA TYR A 196 6.10 -6.80 2.53
C TYR A 196 7.61 -6.64 2.59
N GLN A 197 8.34 -7.52 1.91
CA GLN A 197 9.77 -7.34 1.67
C GLN A 197 9.96 -6.16 0.70
N LEU A 198 10.50 -5.05 1.22
CA LEU A 198 10.78 -3.87 0.42
C LEU A 198 11.96 -4.17 -0.50
N SER A 199 11.81 -3.88 -1.79
CA SER A 199 12.96 -3.93 -2.69
C SER A 199 14.00 -2.90 -2.25
N GLU A 200 15.30 -3.22 -2.34
CA GLU A 200 16.42 -2.38 -1.86
C GLU A 200 16.36 -0.93 -2.37
N ARG A 201 15.72 -0.67 -3.51
CA ARG A 201 15.53 0.68 -4.08
C ARG A 201 14.56 1.58 -3.30
N ASN A 202 13.62 1.00 -2.54
CA ASN A 202 12.64 1.76 -1.75
C ASN A 202 13.20 2.26 -0.40
N HIS A 203 14.39 1.80 0.02
CA HIS A 203 15.09 2.39 1.16
C HIS A 203 15.54 3.83 0.83
N ASN A 204 16.08 4.04 -0.37
CA ASN A 204 16.50 5.36 -0.84
C ASN A 204 15.32 6.34 -0.99
N SER A 205 14.10 5.86 -1.30
CA SER A 205 12.91 6.71 -1.39
C SER A 205 12.51 7.33 -0.05
N ARG A 206 12.69 6.59 1.06
CA ARG A 206 12.44 7.11 2.42
C ARG A 206 13.50 8.14 2.83
N GLU A 207 14.73 7.97 2.39
CA GLU A 207 15.78 9.00 2.57
C GLU A 207 15.50 10.26 1.73
N ILE A 208 14.92 10.10 0.52
CA ILE A 208 14.50 11.23 -0.33
C ILE A 208 13.28 11.97 0.26
N GLU A 209 12.32 11.27 0.87
CA GLU A 209 11.21 11.91 1.62
C GLU A 209 11.72 12.71 2.84
N ASN A 210 12.79 12.25 3.52
CA ASN A 210 13.44 13.02 4.58
C ASN A 210 14.27 14.23 4.06
N LEU A 211 14.69 14.22 2.79
CA LEU A 211 15.42 15.34 2.19
C LEU A 211 14.51 16.55 1.87
N SER A 212 13.20 16.34 1.65
CA SER A 212 12.25 17.47 1.57
C SER A 212 12.14 18.23 2.89
N GLU A 213 12.13 17.54 4.03
CA GLU A 213 12.12 18.18 5.36
C GLU A 213 13.41 18.97 5.63
N LEU A 214 14.55 18.48 5.11
CA LEU A 214 15.82 19.21 5.17
C LEU A 214 15.79 20.48 4.32
N SER A 215 15.13 20.45 3.16
CA SER A 215 14.97 21.63 2.30
C SER A 215 14.08 22.69 2.95
N ASP A 216 13.01 22.28 3.64
CA ASP A 216 12.12 23.19 4.37
C ASP A 216 12.81 23.79 5.61
N PHE A 217 13.65 23.00 6.30
CA PHE A 217 14.47 23.49 7.41
C PHE A 217 15.54 24.50 6.95
N VAL A 218 16.23 24.23 5.84
CA VAL A 218 17.23 25.15 5.26
C VAL A 218 16.56 26.43 4.76
N ASN A 219 15.41 26.34 4.09
CA ASN A 219 14.67 27.51 3.62
C ASN A 219 14.14 28.36 4.79
N THR A 220 13.67 27.72 5.87
CA THR A 220 13.22 28.42 7.08
C THR A 220 14.39 29.12 7.78
N THR A 221 15.55 28.46 7.86
CA THR A 221 16.76 29.02 8.47
C THR A 221 17.31 30.18 7.64
N ILE A 222 17.33 30.07 6.31
CA ILE A 222 17.74 31.15 5.40
C ILE A 222 16.82 32.35 5.57
N SER A 223 15.49 32.14 5.59
CA SER A 223 14.51 33.22 5.77
C SER A 223 14.71 33.96 7.11
N GLN A 224 14.95 33.21 8.20
CA GLN A 224 15.20 33.80 9.52
C GLN A 224 16.51 34.60 9.59
N THR A 225 17.57 34.11 8.92
CA THR A 225 18.84 34.86 8.84
C THR A 225 18.76 36.09 7.95
N SER A 226 17.97 36.07 6.87
CA SER A 226 17.75 37.26 6.05
C SER A 226 16.95 38.33 6.78
N ASP A 227 15.97 37.93 7.60
CA ASP A 227 15.18 38.86 8.41
C ASP A 227 16.02 39.50 9.53
N SER A 228 16.91 38.74 10.18
CA SER A 228 17.82 39.29 11.20
C SER A 228 18.83 40.27 10.60
N LEU A 229 19.37 39.98 9.42
CA LEU A 229 20.32 40.86 8.72
C LEU A 229 19.66 42.14 8.19
N LEU A 230 18.38 42.09 7.85
CA LEU A 230 17.60 43.28 7.47
C LEU A 230 17.30 44.16 8.69
N LEU A 231 16.94 43.57 9.83
CA LEU A 231 16.76 44.29 11.10
C LEU A 231 18.06 44.97 11.55
N ASP A 232 19.19 44.28 11.51
CA ASP A 232 20.51 44.84 11.86
C ASP A 232 20.92 46.00 10.93
N ARG A 233 20.53 45.96 9.65
CA ARG A 233 20.77 47.06 8.70
C ARG A 233 19.84 48.25 8.97
N GLN A 234 18.59 47.99 9.33
CA GLN A 234 17.63 49.03 9.68
C GLN A 234 18.05 49.78 10.95
N GLU A 235 18.54 49.05 11.97
CA GLU A 235 19.05 49.62 13.22
C GLU A 235 20.32 50.45 13.00
N LYS A 236 21.24 49.99 12.14
CA LYS A 236 22.43 50.77 11.78
C LYS A 236 22.09 52.07 11.05
N MET A 237 21.16 52.03 10.10
CA MET A 237 20.72 53.24 9.40
C MET A 237 20.01 54.23 10.35
N ASN A 238 19.17 53.73 11.27
CA ASN A 238 18.48 54.57 12.25
C ASN A 238 19.45 55.25 13.24
N ASN A 239 20.52 54.55 13.63
CA ASN A 239 21.56 55.10 14.51
C ASN A 239 22.44 56.15 13.80
N GLU A 240 22.73 55.99 12.52
CA GLU A 240 23.49 56.97 11.73
C GLU A 240 22.70 58.27 11.49
N SER A 241 21.38 58.18 11.27
CA SER A 241 20.51 59.37 11.17
C SER A 241 20.33 60.13 12.50
N SER A 242 20.56 59.48 13.64
CA SER A 242 20.44 60.11 14.97
C SER A 242 21.72 60.86 15.40
N GLN A 243 22.84 60.69 14.69
CA GLN A 243 24.11 61.36 14.99
C GLN A 243 24.38 62.62 14.13
N ASN A 244 23.50 62.91 13.16
CA ASN A 244 23.58 64.07 12.28
C ASN A 244 22.41 65.08 12.48
N SER A 245 21.74 65.04 13.63
CA SER A 245 20.70 66.00 14.04
C SER A 245 21.16 66.85 15.22
#